data_AF-A0A7X6U6Q4-F1
#
_entry.id   AF-A0A7X6U6Q4-F1
#
_cell.length_a   1.000
_cell.length_b   1.000
_cell.length_c   1.000
_cell.angle_alpha   90.00
_cell.angle_beta   90.00
_cell.angle_gamma   90.00
#
_symmetry.space_group_name_H-M   'P 1'
#
loop_
_entity.id
_entity.type
_entity.pdbx_description
1 polymer ?
#
loop_
_entity_poly.entity_id
_entity_poly.type
_entity_poly.pdbx_seq_one_letter_code
_entity_poly.pdbx_strand_id
1 'polypeptide(L)'
;MAQLTWTDYQQEKTLSAGFLARDGLDRQVVLKRLDSFVDPLVPEWLTEAWHPGIPRCLGQTCDETGTRYAVFTFLPGRTAGAILAEEAGGLPWQRVLPWLVQWARALVYLHQQNEKALAHLDIKPDNLVVDGQDRTGLIDFGAARVIRPGGEDQAKKLQALTPQYAAPEQSASRTGPGSDLYALALTALVLLTGDPPQRCRCLAAGKLAADMPDDLKNLLSRCLHADPARRLDQADELACALERIGRQDQADQPSEAVQDEKPPEDVRLAAPLLCVWDGPACGCELAAFLAKSRDVLVIDANLLNPRADLLLGVPGHVYRVRTQDQTCGLAAALKAQQQGRLTPQTLRSLTQETAVSRLRLLSGTVKLEDYEYVHLDSLHQVLKMAQLVTDLVLVLVNRTIFDAYTCLALMTADQIVLPLKADLGTFREVNRMVDFLISRHHLPLDRLHYVAFPYDQQRDLSGSTMAELCENHLSARISACAKRTASRRTHPYAASLCEKNKSEYGRLADRLGLARIPAKEGA
;
A
#
# COMPACT_ATOMS: atom_id res chain seq x y z
N MET A 1 -6.83 -40.90 12.61
CA MET A 1 -6.59 -39.84 13.63
C MET A 1 -7.81 -38.95 13.62
N ALA A 2 -8.48 -38.80 14.76
CA ALA A 2 -9.77 -38.13 14.86
C ALA A 2 -9.69 -36.67 14.39
N GLN A 3 -10.60 -36.29 13.49
CA GLN A 3 -10.84 -34.88 13.13
C GLN A 3 -11.37 -34.18 14.39
N LEU A 4 -10.61 -33.23 14.90
CA LEU A 4 -11.09 -32.32 15.94
C LEU A 4 -12.10 -31.37 15.28
N THR A 5 -13.38 -31.52 15.59
CA THR A 5 -14.43 -30.59 15.19
C THR A 5 -14.59 -29.53 16.27
N TRP A 6 -13.85 -28.44 16.12
CA TRP A 6 -14.07 -27.21 16.87
C TRP A 6 -15.31 -26.58 16.22
N THR A 7 -16.33 -26.20 16.99
CA THR A 7 -17.67 -25.85 16.45
C THR A 7 -17.67 -24.81 15.33
N ASP A 8 -16.61 -23.99 15.20
CA ASP A 8 -16.45 -22.97 14.17
C ASP A 8 -15.20 -23.13 13.27
N TYR A 9 -14.34 -24.15 13.50
CA TYR A 9 -13.10 -24.36 12.75
C TYR A 9 -12.87 -25.81 12.32
N GLN A 10 -12.63 -26.01 11.03
CA GLN A 10 -12.29 -27.31 10.44
C GLN A 10 -10.79 -27.41 10.18
N GLN A 11 -10.09 -28.26 10.92
CA GLN A 11 -8.64 -28.46 10.75
C GLN A 11 -8.33 -29.11 9.38
N GLU A 12 -7.44 -28.49 8.61
CA GLU A 12 -6.94 -29.02 7.34
C GLU A 12 -5.60 -29.75 7.51
N LYS A 13 -4.67 -29.14 8.26
CA LYS A 13 -3.28 -29.63 8.37
C LYS A 13 -2.67 -29.28 9.72
N THR A 14 -1.92 -30.21 10.30
CA THR A 14 -1.07 -29.93 11.47
C THR A 14 0.24 -29.28 11.02
N LEU A 15 0.60 -28.18 11.66
CA LEU A 15 1.86 -27.46 11.49
C LEU A 15 2.78 -27.73 12.69
N SER A 16 4.06 -27.39 12.59
CA SER A 16 5.04 -27.59 13.66
C SER A 16 4.67 -26.88 14.98
N ALA A 17 3.98 -25.74 14.91
CA ALA A 17 3.59 -24.93 16.06
C ALA A 17 2.09 -24.54 16.06
N GLY A 18 1.22 -25.32 15.40
CA GLY A 18 -0.20 -24.98 15.31
C GLY A 18 -0.97 -25.81 14.29
N PHE A 19 -2.08 -25.26 13.82
CA PHE A 19 -2.97 -25.90 12.84
C PHE A 19 -3.33 -24.92 11.74
N LEU A 20 -3.34 -25.39 10.49
CA LEU A 20 -4.09 -24.75 9.42
C LEU A 20 -5.53 -25.25 9.52
N ALA A 21 -6.48 -24.33 9.53
CA ALA A 21 -7.90 -24.63 9.59
C ALA A 21 -8.70 -23.71 8.67
N ARG A 22 -9.97 -24.05 8.44
CA ARG A 22 -10.98 -23.17 7.85
C ARG A 22 -11.93 -22.66 8.90
N ASP A 23 -12.26 -21.38 8.85
CA ASP A 23 -13.31 -20.79 9.70
C ASP A 23 -14.73 -21.01 9.11
N GLY A 24 -15.76 -20.57 9.83
CA GLY A 24 -17.16 -20.65 9.39
C GLY A 24 -17.50 -19.87 8.11
N LEU A 25 -16.57 -19.06 7.58
CA LEU A 25 -16.69 -18.34 6.31
C LEU A 25 -15.84 -18.98 5.20
N ASP A 26 -15.37 -20.22 5.39
CA ASP A 26 -14.54 -20.97 4.45
C ASP A 26 -13.17 -20.29 4.16
N ARG A 27 -12.67 -19.48 5.10
CA ARG A 27 -11.35 -18.82 4.98
C ARG A 27 -10.28 -19.63 5.69
N GLN A 28 -9.12 -19.77 5.07
CA GLN A 28 -7.95 -20.38 5.72
C GLN A 28 -7.41 -19.48 6.83
N VAL A 29 -7.18 -20.08 8.00
CA VAL A 29 -6.64 -19.45 9.19
C VAL A 29 -5.59 -20.35 9.84
N VAL A 30 -4.68 -19.75 10.60
CA VAL A 30 -3.67 -20.47 11.36
C VAL A 30 -3.97 -20.35 12.85
N LEU A 31 -4.22 -21.47 13.52
CA LEU A 31 -4.40 -21.53 14.96
C LEU A 31 -3.07 -21.86 15.62
N LYS A 32 -2.61 -21.00 16.52
CA LYS A 32 -1.37 -21.18 17.25
C LYS A 32 -1.62 -21.10 18.75
N ARG A 33 -1.07 -22.03 19.52
CA ARG A 33 -1.27 -22.06 20.97
C ARG A 33 -0.74 -20.80 21.63
N LEU A 34 -1.52 -20.19 22.53
CA LEU A 34 -1.10 -18.97 23.22
C LEU A 34 0.11 -19.19 24.14
N ASP A 35 0.26 -20.37 24.72
CA ASP A 35 1.39 -20.70 25.60
C ASP A 35 2.71 -20.98 24.85
N SER A 36 2.67 -21.01 23.51
CA SER A 36 3.86 -21.13 22.67
C SER A 36 4.56 -19.79 22.41
N PHE A 37 3.92 -18.67 22.74
CA PHE A 37 4.52 -17.34 22.59
C PHE A 37 5.45 -17.04 23.77
N VAL A 38 6.67 -16.63 23.47
CA VAL A 38 7.66 -16.25 24.49
C VAL A 38 7.25 -14.96 25.21
N ASP A 39 6.74 -13.98 24.47
CA ASP A 39 6.14 -12.76 25.01
C ASP A 39 4.61 -12.80 24.82
N PRO A 40 3.83 -12.83 25.92
CA PRO A 40 2.38 -12.97 25.86
C PRO A 40 1.67 -11.74 25.27
N LEU A 41 2.35 -10.60 25.09
CA LEU A 41 1.78 -9.40 24.46
C LEU A 41 1.77 -9.47 22.93
N VAL A 42 2.54 -10.38 22.33
CA VAL A 42 2.70 -10.45 20.87
C VAL A 42 1.40 -10.74 20.12
N PRO A 43 0.54 -11.68 20.56
CA PRO A 43 -0.75 -11.89 19.89
C PRO A 43 -1.66 -10.64 19.92
N GLU A 44 -1.63 -9.87 21.01
CA GLU A 44 -2.38 -8.62 21.11
C GLU A 44 -1.81 -7.56 20.17
N TRP A 45 -0.48 -7.42 20.14
CA TRP A 45 0.22 -6.56 19.18
C TRP A 45 -0.17 -6.87 17.74
N LEU A 46 -0.19 -8.16 17.37
CA LEU A 46 -0.55 -8.61 16.03
C LEU A 46 -2.04 -8.43 15.69
N THR A 47 -2.89 -8.08 16.65
CA THR A 47 -4.30 -7.72 16.38
C THR A 47 -4.41 -6.35 15.70
N GLU A 48 -3.51 -5.43 16.09
CA GLU A 48 -3.40 -4.06 15.57
C GLU A 48 -2.50 -3.97 14.32
N ALA A 49 -1.76 -5.05 14.01
CA ALA A 49 -0.88 -5.10 12.86
C ALA A 49 -1.63 -5.05 11.52
N TRP A 50 -1.17 -4.17 10.62
CA TRP A 50 -1.74 -3.93 9.31
C TRP A 50 -0.63 -3.84 8.26
N HIS A 51 -0.21 -5.01 7.77
CA HIS A 51 0.82 -5.16 6.75
C HIS A 51 0.60 -6.47 5.96
N PRO A 52 0.64 -6.47 4.62
CA PRO A 52 0.26 -7.64 3.80
C PRO A 52 1.18 -8.85 4.01
N GLY A 53 2.45 -8.63 4.35
CA GLY A 53 3.41 -9.69 4.66
C GLY A 53 3.46 -10.11 6.13
N ILE A 54 2.52 -9.68 6.98
CA ILE A 54 2.48 -10.02 8.41
C ILE A 54 1.10 -10.58 8.76
N PRO A 55 1.01 -11.77 9.39
CA PRO A 55 -0.26 -12.35 9.77
C PRO A 55 -0.92 -11.54 10.90
N ARG A 56 -2.18 -11.16 10.69
CA ARG A 56 -2.98 -10.46 11.69
C ARG A 56 -3.63 -11.46 12.64
N CYS A 57 -3.59 -11.17 13.94
CA CYS A 57 -4.37 -11.89 14.94
C CYS A 57 -5.84 -11.46 14.82
N LEU A 58 -6.72 -12.41 14.49
CA LEU A 58 -8.16 -12.20 14.31
C LEU A 58 -8.94 -12.36 15.62
N GLY A 59 -8.32 -13.00 16.61
CA GLY A 59 -8.94 -13.29 17.90
C GLY A 59 -8.33 -14.51 18.57
N GLN A 60 -9.03 -15.03 19.57
CA GLN A 60 -8.61 -16.22 20.32
C GLN A 60 -9.75 -17.22 20.41
N THR A 61 -9.41 -18.50 20.56
CA THR A 61 -10.35 -19.61 20.72
C THR A 61 -9.80 -20.65 21.71
N CYS A 62 -10.57 -21.66 22.09
CA CYS A 62 -10.12 -22.78 22.92
C CYS A 62 -10.65 -24.13 22.43
N ASP A 63 -9.92 -25.23 22.69
CA ASP A 63 -10.44 -26.58 22.43
C ASP A 63 -11.40 -27.02 23.53
N GLU A 64 -12.03 -28.17 23.28
CA GLU A 64 -12.74 -28.99 24.26
C GLU A 64 -11.94 -29.25 25.54
N THR A 65 -10.60 -29.22 25.50
CA THR A 65 -9.74 -29.40 26.69
C THR A 65 -9.46 -28.10 27.45
N GLY A 66 -9.89 -26.95 26.91
CA GLY A 66 -9.66 -25.62 27.48
C GLY A 66 -8.30 -25.00 27.10
N THR A 67 -7.51 -25.63 26.22
CA THR A 67 -6.26 -25.06 25.71
C THR A 67 -6.58 -23.88 24.79
N ARG A 68 -5.91 -22.74 24.99
CA ARG A 68 -6.18 -21.50 24.26
C ARG A 68 -5.28 -21.32 23.04
N TYR A 69 -5.85 -20.80 21.96
CA TYR A 69 -5.20 -20.55 20.68
C TYR A 69 -5.46 -19.11 20.24
N ALA A 70 -4.45 -18.47 19.65
CA ALA A 70 -4.63 -17.29 18.81
C ALA A 70 -4.92 -17.72 17.37
N VAL A 71 -5.86 -17.02 16.73
CA VAL A 71 -6.29 -17.27 15.35
C VAL A 71 -5.65 -16.20 14.47
N PHE A 72 -4.89 -16.60 13.46
CA PHE A 72 -4.18 -15.70 12.55
C PHE A 72 -4.70 -15.82 11.12
N THR A 73 -4.62 -14.72 10.36
CA THR A 73 -4.77 -14.76 8.91
C THR A 73 -3.73 -15.69 8.30
N PHE A 74 -4.14 -16.54 7.35
CA PHE A 74 -3.21 -17.38 6.60
C PHE A 74 -2.49 -16.56 5.51
N LEU A 75 -1.15 -16.65 5.45
CA LEU A 75 -0.37 -16.13 4.34
C LEU A 75 -0.15 -17.26 3.32
N PRO A 76 -0.66 -17.14 2.08
CA PRO A 76 -0.52 -18.17 1.07
C PRO A 76 0.94 -18.29 0.63
N GLY A 77 1.32 -19.45 0.10
CA GLY A 77 2.64 -19.69 -0.48
C GLY A 77 3.40 -20.86 0.14
N ARG A 78 4.69 -20.92 -0.20
CA ARG A 78 5.64 -21.92 0.28
C ARG A 78 6.71 -21.23 1.13
N THR A 79 7.25 -21.94 2.12
CA THR A 79 8.39 -21.39 2.87
C THR A 79 9.62 -21.31 1.97
N ALA A 80 10.48 -20.33 2.17
CA ALA A 80 11.74 -20.18 1.45
C ALA A 80 12.63 -21.42 1.69
N GLY A 81 12.52 -22.08 2.84
CA GLY A 81 13.14 -23.37 3.12
C GLY A 81 12.64 -24.49 2.21
N ALA A 82 11.32 -24.58 1.99
CA ALA A 82 10.74 -25.55 1.07
C ALA A 82 11.06 -25.25 -0.40
N ILE A 83 11.28 -24.00 -0.76
CA ILE A 83 11.76 -23.62 -2.10
C ILE A 83 13.23 -24.01 -2.26
N LEU A 84 14.08 -23.69 -1.27
CA LEU A 84 15.50 -24.04 -1.28
C LEU A 84 15.75 -25.56 -1.31
N ALA A 85 14.90 -26.35 -0.64
CA ALA A 85 15.02 -27.80 -0.64
C ALA A 85 14.91 -28.44 -2.03
N GLU A 86 14.26 -27.76 -2.98
CA GLU A 86 14.17 -28.20 -4.39
C GLU A 86 15.36 -27.71 -5.23
N GLU A 87 16.15 -26.77 -4.71
CA GLU A 87 17.23 -26.06 -5.41
C GLU A 87 18.54 -26.19 -4.62
N ALA A 88 19.08 -27.41 -4.57
CA ALA A 88 20.22 -27.77 -3.70
C ALA A 88 21.50 -26.95 -3.93
N GLY A 89 21.62 -26.25 -5.06
CA GLY A 89 22.74 -25.36 -5.38
C GLY A 89 22.58 -23.92 -4.90
N GLY A 90 21.47 -23.59 -4.23
CA GLY A 90 21.09 -22.21 -3.93
C GLY A 90 20.26 -21.56 -5.04
N LEU A 91 19.76 -20.37 -4.74
CA LEU A 91 18.88 -19.59 -5.60
C LEU A 91 19.65 -18.42 -6.23
N PRO A 92 19.33 -18.03 -7.48
CA PRO A 92 19.95 -16.88 -8.12
C PRO A 92 19.62 -15.60 -7.32
N TRP A 93 20.60 -14.71 -7.20
CA TRP A 93 20.45 -13.50 -6.38
C TRP A 93 19.40 -12.55 -6.93
N GLN A 94 19.16 -12.56 -8.25
CA GLN A 94 18.10 -11.81 -8.92
C GLN A 94 16.70 -12.25 -8.44
N ARG A 95 16.55 -13.50 -7.98
CA ARG A 95 15.31 -14.02 -7.39
C ARG A 95 15.23 -13.71 -5.89
N VAL A 96 16.34 -13.80 -5.18
CA VAL A 96 16.40 -13.59 -3.73
C VAL A 96 16.31 -12.11 -3.36
N LEU A 97 16.93 -11.21 -4.13
CA LEU A 97 17.00 -9.78 -3.83
C LEU A 97 15.61 -9.12 -3.71
N PRO A 98 14.65 -9.32 -4.63
CA PRO A 98 13.29 -8.80 -4.47
C PRO A 98 12.59 -9.31 -3.21
N TRP A 99 12.81 -10.57 -2.83
CA TRP A 99 12.26 -11.12 -1.60
C TRP A 99 12.89 -10.47 -0.35
N LEU A 100 14.22 -10.27 -0.35
CA LEU A 100 14.93 -9.59 0.73
C LEU A 100 14.43 -8.16 0.93
N VAL A 101 14.14 -7.43 -0.14
CA VAL A 101 13.55 -6.09 -0.06
C VAL A 101 12.21 -6.13 0.68
N GLN A 102 11.33 -7.05 0.29
CA GLN A 102 10.00 -7.16 0.90
C GLN A 102 10.07 -7.59 2.37
N TRP A 103 10.92 -8.57 2.71
CA TRP A 103 11.13 -8.97 4.11
C TRP A 103 11.76 -7.84 4.94
N ALA A 104 12.73 -7.10 4.39
CA ALA A 104 13.30 -5.94 5.07
C ALA A 104 12.23 -4.86 5.32
N ARG A 105 11.31 -4.63 4.38
CA ARG A 105 10.16 -3.72 4.57
C ARG A 105 9.19 -4.22 5.64
N ALA A 106 8.95 -5.53 5.74
CA ALA A 106 8.19 -6.08 6.85
C ALA A 106 8.89 -5.83 8.21
N LEU A 107 10.22 -5.93 8.28
CA LEU A 107 10.98 -5.59 9.49
C LEU A 107 10.92 -4.10 9.82
N VAL A 108 10.95 -3.21 8.83
CA VAL A 108 10.71 -1.77 9.03
C VAL A 108 9.37 -1.56 9.74
N TYR A 109 8.32 -2.22 9.25
CA TYR A 109 6.99 -2.12 9.86
C TYR A 109 6.99 -2.59 11.32
N LEU A 110 7.66 -3.70 11.63
CA LEU A 110 7.74 -4.24 12.99
C LEU A 110 8.55 -3.34 13.94
N HIS A 111 9.69 -2.84 13.48
CA HIS A 111 10.66 -2.10 14.31
C HIS A 111 10.26 -0.65 14.56
N GLN A 112 9.48 -0.02 13.69
CA GLN A 112 9.18 1.43 13.75
C GLN A 112 7.79 1.79 14.32
N GLN A 113 7.21 0.94 15.18
CA GLN A 113 5.93 1.22 15.88
C GLN A 113 6.09 2.06 17.17
N ASN A 114 7.08 2.97 17.23
CA ASN A 114 7.38 3.85 18.36
C ASN A 114 7.39 3.13 19.73
N GLU A 115 6.30 3.23 20.50
CA GLU A 115 6.16 2.70 21.87
C GLU A 115 5.94 1.18 21.93
N LYS A 116 5.71 0.54 20.79
CA LYS A 116 5.46 -0.91 20.68
C LYS A 116 6.33 -1.54 19.59
N ALA A 117 7.61 -1.19 19.44
CA ALA A 117 8.46 -1.88 18.46
C ALA A 117 8.51 -3.40 18.74
N LEU A 118 8.48 -4.24 17.71
CA LEU A 118 8.47 -5.70 17.85
C LEU A 118 9.70 -6.30 17.14
N ALA A 119 10.53 -7.08 17.84
CA ALA A 119 11.57 -7.89 17.21
C ALA A 119 11.05 -9.30 16.93
N HIS A 120 11.34 -9.87 15.75
CA HIS A 120 10.87 -11.20 15.34
C HIS A 120 11.67 -12.33 16.00
N LEU A 121 12.99 -12.19 16.04
CA LEU A 121 13.98 -13.04 16.72
C LEU A 121 14.14 -14.49 16.26
N ASP A 122 13.30 -14.98 15.34
CA ASP A 122 13.45 -16.30 14.70
C ASP A 122 13.31 -16.24 13.17
N ILE A 123 14.03 -15.32 12.53
CA ILE A 123 14.09 -15.23 11.07
C ILE A 123 14.96 -16.37 10.52
N LYS A 124 14.37 -17.19 9.66
CA LYS A 124 14.99 -18.34 9.00
C LYS A 124 14.17 -18.75 7.77
N PRO A 125 14.69 -19.55 6.83
CA PRO A 125 13.97 -19.94 5.62
C PRO A 125 12.56 -20.50 5.86
N ASP A 126 12.32 -21.22 6.95
CA ASP A 126 11.02 -21.82 7.27
C ASP A 126 9.96 -20.81 7.76
N ASN A 127 10.41 -19.65 8.24
CA ASN A 127 9.53 -18.58 8.73
C ASN A 127 9.34 -17.46 7.71
N LEU A 128 9.88 -17.64 6.50
CA LEU A 128 9.74 -16.72 5.38
C LEU A 128 8.93 -17.41 4.30
N VAL A 129 7.77 -16.86 3.94
CA VAL A 129 6.88 -17.40 2.92
C VAL A 129 7.03 -16.62 1.63
N VAL A 130 6.95 -17.31 0.50
CA VAL A 130 6.86 -16.74 -0.84
C VAL A 130 5.70 -17.43 -1.56
N ASP A 131 4.78 -16.65 -2.13
CA ASP A 131 3.67 -17.20 -2.90
C ASP A 131 3.93 -17.26 -4.40
N GLY A 132 2.94 -17.74 -5.16
CA GLY A 132 3.03 -17.87 -6.62
C GLY A 132 3.13 -16.55 -7.39
N GLN A 133 3.10 -15.40 -6.71
CA GLN A 133 3.28 -14.07 -7.27
C GLN A 133 4.56 -13.38 -6.74
N ASP A 134 5.48 -14.14 -6.15
CA ASP A 134 6.71 -13.63 -5.50
C ASP A 134 6.46 -12.58 -4.39
N ARG A 135 5.25 -12.57 -3.84
CA ARG A 135 4.94 -11.77 -2.64
C ARG A 135 5.43 -12.53 -1.43
N THR A 136 6.02 -11.81 -0.50
CA THR A 136 6.64 -12.41 0.67
C THR A 136 5.87 -12.16 1.97
N GLY A 137 5.98 -13.11 2.88
CA GLY A 137 5.42 -13.04 4.22
C GLY A 137 6.44 -13.44 5.28
N LEU A 138 6.34 -12.84 6.46
CA LEU A 138 7.02 -13.27 7.67
C LEU A 138 6.00 -13.95 8.57
N ILE A 139 6.27 -15.20 8.93
CA ILE A 139 5.37 -16.02 9.76
C ILE A 139 6.09 -16.49 11.03
N ASP A 140 5.31 -17.02 11.97
CA ASP A 140 5.80 -17.60 13.22
C ASP A 140 6.47 -16.61 14.20
N PHE A 141 5.63 -15.78 14.82
CA PHE A 141 6.02 -14.82 15.85
C PHE A 141 6.17 -15.44 17.26
N GLY A 142 6.40 -16.76 17.36
CA GLY A 142 6.51 -17.43 18.67
C GLY A 142 7.69 -16.93 19.52
N ALA A 143 8.78 -16.59 18.85
CA ALA A 143 10.00 -16.05 19.46
C ALA A 143 9.97 -14.52 19.65
N ALA A 144 8.99 -13.84 19.05
CA ALA A 144 8.98 -12.40 18.95
C ALA A 144 8.82 -11.74 20.33
N ARG A 145 9.29 -10.49 20.44
CA ARG A 145 9.26 -9.73 21.70
C ARG A 145 8.98 -8.27 21.44
N VAL A 146 8.19 -7.66 22.33
CA VAL A 146 7.95 -6.22 22.32
C VAL A 146 9.16 -5.53 22.98
N ILE A 147 9.82 -4.67 22.22
CA ILE A 147 10.94 -3.85 22.67
C ILE A 147 10.39 -2.70 23.51
N ARG A 148 10.83 -2.60 24.78
CA ARG A 148 10.40 -1.55 25.71
C ARG A 148 11.52 -0.55 25.97
N PRO A 149 11.26 0.77 25.96
CA PRO A 149 12.25 1.77 26.33
C PRO A 149 12.70 1.60 27.79
N GLY A 150 14.01 1.42 28.03
CA GLY A 150 14.61 1.49 29.37
C GLY A 150 14.51 0.23 30.25
N GLY A 151 14.09 -0.92 29.72
CA GLY A 151 14.07 -2.19 30.47
C GLY A 151 15.28 -3.07 30.19
N GLU A 152 16.01 -3.47 31.24
CA GLU A 152 16.81 -4.70 31.17
C GLU A 152 15.86 -5.84 30.77
N ASP A 153 16.19 -6.54 29.67
CA ASP A 153 15.49 -7.74 29.22
C ASP A 153 15.32 -8.67 30.43
N GLN A 154 14.08 -8.81 30.94
CA GLN A 154 13.81 -9.75 32.02
C GLN A 154 14.06 -11.15 31.50
N ALA A 155 15.29 -11.60 31.73
CA ALA A 155 15.85 -12.87 31.37
C ALA A 155 15.12 -13.98 32.11
N LYS A 156 14.06 -14.51 31.52
CA LYS A 156 13.67 -15.92 31.71
C LYS A 156 13.24 -16.48 30.35
N LYS A 157 14.06 -17.40 29.83
CA LYS A 157 13.95 -18.14 28.56
C LYS A 157 14.37 -17.38 27.29
N LEU A 158 15.67 -17.14 27.13
CA LEU A 158 16.29 -17.21 25.79
C LEU A 158 16.75 -18.64 25.54
N GLN A 159 15.79 -19.56 25.38
CA GLN A 159 16.06 -20.70 24.51
C GLN A 159 15.83 -20.15 23.10
N ALA A 160 16.92 -19.80 22.40
CA ALA A 160 16.83 -19.54 20.97
C ALA A 160 16.13 -20.75 20.34
N LEU A 161 14.92 -20.56 19.80
CA LEU A 161 14.15 -21.63 19.18
C LEU A 161 14.92 -22.22 17.98
N THR A 162 15.85 -21.44 17.39
CA THR A 162 16.80 -21.89 16.38
C THR A 162 18.21 -21.24 16.54
N PRO A 163 19.12 -21.79 17.37
CA PRO A 163 20.44 -21.17 17.66
C PRO A 163 21.34 -21.02 16.42
N GLN A 164 21.04 -21.74 15.34
CA GLN A 164 21.82 -21.73 14.11
C GLN A 164 21.67 -20.43 13.29
N TYR A 165 20.55 -19.73 13.43
CA TYR A 165 20.29 -18.45 12.75
C TYR A 165 20.43 -17.23 13.68
N ALA A 166 20.40 -17.47 14.99
CA ALA A 166 20.47 -16.41 15.98
C ALA A 166 21.77 -15.59 15.87
N ALA A 167 21.65 -14.28 16.07
CA ALA A 167 22.76 -13.35 16.18
C ALA A 167 23.56 -13.62 17.48
N PRO A 168 24.89 -13.38 17.49
CA PRO A 168 25.75 -13.75 18.62
C PRO A 168 25.28 -13.22 19.99
N GLU A 169 24.79 -11.98 20.01
CA GLU A 169 24.29 -11.26 21.19
C GLU A 169 23.00 -11.86 21.78
N GLN A 170 22.22 -12.61 20.99
CA GLN A 170 21.04 -13.31 21.51
C GLN A 170 21.44 -14.38 22.53
N SER A 171 22.65 -14.94 22.45
CA SER A 171 23.14 -15.86 23.49
C SER A 171 23.43 -15.15 24.82
N ALA A 172 23.72 -13.83 24.77
CA ALA A 172 23.97 -12.98 25.93
C ALA A 172 22.72 -12.21 26.40
N SER A 173 21.52 -12.56 25.90
CA SER A 173 20.25 -11.91 26.25
C SER A 173 20.21 -10.40 25.94
N ARG A 174 20.92 -9.95 24.90
CA ARG A 174 20.86 -8.55 24.42
C ARG A 174 20.23 -8.56 23.04
N THR A 175 18.91 -8.50 22.95
CA THR A 175 18.18 -8.64 21.68
C THR A 175 17.61 -7.32 21.19
N GLY A 176 17.47 -7.17 19.87
CA GLY A 176 16.89 -5.96 19.29
C GLY A 176 16.76 -6.01 17.77
N PRO A 177 16.39 -4.88 17.14
CA PRO A 177 16.22 -4.78 15.68
C PRO A 177 17.42 -5.33 14.88
N GLY A 178 18.66 -5.01 15.30
CA GLY A 178 19.89 -5.51 14.67
C GLY A 178 20.06 -7.03 14.70
N SER A 179 19.41 -7.76 15.62
CA SER A 179 19.41 -9.22 15.64
C SER A 179 18.58 -9.80 14.49
N ASP A 180 17.46 -9.17 14.14
CA ASP A 180 16.64 -9.57 12.99
C ASP A 180 17.39 -9.30 11.68
N LEU A 181 18.11 -8.19 11.56
CA LEU A 181 18.90 -7.87 10.37
C LEU A 181 20.05 -8.86 10.14
N TYR A 182 20.70 -9.30 11.21
CA TYR A 182 21.69 -10.37 11.16
C TYR A 182 21.06 -11.68 10.65
N ALA A 183 19.92 -12.09 11.22
CA ALA A 183 19.26 -13.33 10.86
C ALA A 183 18.72 -13.30 9.42
N LEU A 184 18.21 -12.16 8.95
CA LEU A 184 17.79 -11.97 7.56
C LEU A 184 18.97 -12.06 6.59
N ALA A 185 20.12 -11.44 6.90
CA ALA A 185 21.31 -11.53 6.07
C ALA A 185 21.91 -12.95 6.03
N LEU A 186 21.89 -13.67 7.17
CA LEU A 186 22.33 -15.06 7.21
C LEU A 186 21.39 -15.95 6.38
N THR A 187 20.08 -15.72 6.49
CA THR A 187 19.06 -16.40 5.70
C THR A 187 19.25 -16.13 4.21
N ALA A 188 19.56 -14.89 3.82
CA ALA A 188 19.90 -14.55 2.45
C ALA A 188 21.05 -15.41 1.91
N LEU A 189 22.16 -15.51 2.66
CA LEU A 189 23.29 -16.33 2.25
C LEU A 189 22.93 -17.82 2.11
N VAL A 190 22.15 -18.35 3.05
CA VAL A 190 21.66 -19.73 2.97
C VAL A 190 20.83 -19.95 1.71
N LEU A 191 19.91 -19.02 1.39
CA LEU A 191 19.12 -19.09 0.16
C LEU A 191 19.98 -18.99 -1.10
N LEU A 192 20.98 -18.11 -1.11
CA LEU A 192 21.85 -17.87 -2.27
C LEU A 192 22.81 -19.02 -2.55
N THR A 193 23.24 -19.74 -1.51
CA THR A 193 24.32 -20.73 -1.63
C THR A 193 23.84 -22.18 -1.48
N GLY A 194 22.67 -22.40 -0.88
CA GLY A 194 22.24 -23.72 -0.42
C GLY A 194 23.07 -24.28 0.74
N ASP A 195 24.10 -23.57 1.20
CA ASP A 195 24.98 -24.01 2.28
C ASP A 195 24.28 -23.84 3.64
N PRO A 196 24.62 -24.71 4.63
CA PRO A 196 24.08 -24.57 5.98
C PRO A 196 24.54 -23.27 6.65
N PRO A 197 23.76 -22.71 7.61
CA PRO A 197 24.03 -21.40 8.21
C PRO A 197 25.41 -21.31 8.88
N GLN A 198 25.95 -22.41 9.43
CA GLN A 198 27.28 -22.44 10.04
C GLN A 198 28.39 -22.12 9.02
N ARG A 199 28.21 -22.55 7.77
CA ARG A 199 29.15 -22.30 6.69
C ARG A 199 28.98 -20.88 6.13
N CYS A 200 27.73 -20.41 6.04
CA CYS A 200 27.40 -19.05 5.62
C CYS A 200 27.96 -17.98 6.59
N ARG A 201 28.01 -18.25 7.89
CA ARG A 201 28.64 -17.34 8.89
C ARG A 201 30.12 -17.08 8.63
N CYS A 202 30.81 -18.04 8.02
CA CYS A 202 32.24 -17.97 7.73
C CYS A 202 32.50 -17.79 6.23
N LEU A 203 31.49 -17.43 5.44
CA LEU A 203 31.58 -17.40 3.98
C LEU A 203 32.58 -16.33 3.53
N ALA A 204 33.58 -16.74 2.77
CA ALA A 204 34.45 -15.82 2.05
C ALA A 204 33.72 -15.32 0.78
N ALA A 205 33.88 -14.03 0.44
CA ALA A 205 33.20 -13.39 -0.70
C ALA A 205 33.30 -14.17 -2.03
N GLY A 206 34.36 -14.96 -2.23
CA GLY A 206 34.58 -15.77 -3.44
C GLY A 206 33.67 -17.00 -3.62
N LYS A 207 32.80 -17.31 -2.65
CA LYS A 207 31.77 -18.36 -2.79
C LYS A 207 30.41 -17.83 -3.27
N LEU A 208 30.23 -16.52 -3.26
CA LEU A 208 29.04 -15.90 -3.84
C LEU A 208 29.18 -15.84 -5.35
N ALA A 209 28.05 -15.85 -6.05
CA ALA A 209 28.03 -15.82 -7.51
C ALA A 209 28.84 -14.61 -8.02
N ALA A 210 29.69 -14.84 -9.04
CA ALA A 210 30.62 -13.83 -9.50
C ALA A 210 29.91 -12.59 -10.08
N ASP A 211 28.73 -12.80 -10.66
CA ASP A 211 27.82 -11.80 -11.21
C ASP A 211 27.01 -11.04 -10.15
N MET A 212 27.05 -11.46 -8.88
CA MET A 212 26.37 -10.77 -7.79
C MET A 212 27.05 -9.40 -7.52
N PRO A 213 26.27 -8.30 -7.41
CA PRO A 213 26.82 -6.98 -7.16
C PRO A 213 27.65 -6.93 -5.88
N ASP A 214 28.83 -6.33 -5.94
CA ASP A 214 29.71 -6.22 -4.78
C ASP A 214 29.06 -5.42 -3.64
N ASP A 215 28.21 -4.44 -3.98
CA ASP A 215 27.41 -3.70 -3.01
C ASP A 215 26.48 -4.62 -2.20
N LEU A 216 25.89 -5.64 -2.84
CA LEU A 216 25.04 -6.63 -2.15
C LEU A 216 25.88 -7.54 -1.26
N LYS A 217 27.06 -7.99 -1.73
CA LYS A 217 27.98 -8.80 -0.92
C LYS A 217 28.45 -8.04 0.32
N ASN A 218 28.81 -6.77 0.14
CA ASN A 218 29.28 -5.88 1.21
C ASN A 218 28.17 -5.59 2.22
N LEU A 219 26.94 -5.34 1.74
CA LEU A 219 25.77 -5.09 2.59
C LEU A 219 25.45 -6.30 3.47
N LEU A 220 25.38 -7.51 2.89
CA LEU A 220 25.15 -8.74 3.65
C LEU A 220 26.26 -9.00 4.66
N SER A 221 27.52 -8.76 4.27
CA SER A 221 28.68 -8.90 5.14
C SER A 221 28.63 -7.92 6.33
N ARG A 222 28.22 -6.66 6.09
CA ARG A 222 28.03 -5.66 7.14
C ARG A 222 26.96 -6.11 8.14
N CYS A 223 25.84 -6.67 7.68
CA CYS A 223 24.78 -7.20 8.54
C CYS A 223 25.20 -8.43 9.35
N LEU A 224 26.23 -9.16 8.93
CA LEU A 224 26.71 -10.38 9.59
C LEU A 224 27.88 -10.15 10.54
N HIS A 225 28.30 -8.89 10.73
CA HIS A 225 29.40 -8.57 11.61
C HIS A 225 29.10 -9.02 13.06
N ALA A 226 30.03 -9.74 13.69
CA ALA A 226 29.81 -10.31 15.03
C ALA A 226 29.52 -9.23 16.10
N ASP A 227 30.25 -8.12 16.05
CA ASP A 227 30.00 -6.93 16.86
C ASP A 227 28.74 -6.18 16.37
N PRO A 228 27.67 -6.05 17.20
CA PRO A 228 26.47 -5.29 16.86
C PRO A 228 26.74 -3.82 16.48
N ALA A 229 27.74 -3.17 17.10
CA ALA A 229 28.02 -1.76 16.85
C ALA A 229 28.55 -1.48 15.42
N ARG A 230 28.96 -2.53 14.71
CA ARG A 230 29.45 -2.47 13.32
C ARG A 230 28.40 -2.93 12.30
N ARG A 231 27.23 -3.39 12.77
CA ARG A 231 26.11 -3.78 11.91
C ARG A 231 25.23 -2.59 11.57
N LEU A 232 24.32 -2.84 10.62
CA LEU A 232 23.09 -2.06 10.53
C LEU A 232 22.24 -2.33 11.76
N ASP A 233 21.70 -1.26 12.34
CA ASP A 233 20.82 -1.34 13.51
C ASP A 233 19.40 -0.88 13.21
N GLN A 234 19.15 -0.40 11.99
CA GLN A 234 17.85 0.09 11.54
C GLN A 234 17.43 -0.61 10.24
N ALA A 235 16.22 -1.19 10.24
CA ALA A 235 15.70 -1.96 9.12
C ALA A 235 15.45 -1.11 7.86
N ASP A 236 15.21 0.19 8.01
CA ASP A 236 14.98 1.12 6.92
C ASP A 236 16.28 1.40 6.14
N GLU A 237 17.42 1.50 6.82
CA GLU A 237 18.73 1.60 6.19
C GLU A 237 19.00 0.36 5.31
N LEU A 238 18.68 -0.84 5.82
CA LEU A 238 18.79 -2.09 5.06
C LEU A 238 17.85 -2.11 3.85
N ALA A 239 16.57 -1.81 4.04
CA ALA A 239 15.57 -1.83 2.98
C ALA A 239 15.92 -0.83 1.85
N CYS A 240 16.29 0.41 2.21
CA CYS A 240 16.71 1.42 1.25
C CYS A 240 17.98 1.02 0.49
N ALA A 241 18.93 0.34 1.15
CA ALA A 241 20.14 -0.13 0.50
C ALA A 241 19.86 -1.25 -0.52
N LEU A 242 19.02 -2.23 -0.15
CA LEU A 242 18.62 -3.31 -1.05
C LEU A 242 17.85 -2.80 -2.28
N GLU A 243 16.95 -1.83 -2.09
CA GLU A 243 16.19 -1.22 -3.19
C GLU A 243 17.09 -0.47 -4.17
N ARG A 244 18.12 0.22 -3.67
CA ARG A 244 19.09 0.93 -4.51
C ARG A 244 19.85 -0.05 -5.40
N ILE A 245 20.33 -1.15 -4.83
CA ILE A 245 21.03 -2.21 -5.56
C ILE A 245 20.12 -2.80 -6.63
N GLY A 246 18.85 -3.09 -6.30
CA GLY A 246 17.89 -3.63 -7.27
C GLY A 246 17.61 -2.69 -8.46
N ARG A 247 17.61 -1.36 -8.24
CA ARG A 247 17.46 -0.37 -9.33
C ARG A 247 18.70 -0.27 -10.21
N GLN A 248 19.89 -0.39 -9.63
CA GLN A 248 21.15 -0.34 -10.38
C GLN A 248 21.30 -1.58 -11.27
N ASP A 249 20.97 -2.77 -10.77
CA ASP A 249 20.96 -4.00 -11.57
C ASP A 249 20.00 -3.90 -12.78
N GLN A 250 18.79 -3.37 -12.59
CA GLN A 250 17.85 -3.15 -13.69
C GLN A 250 18.36 -2.14 -14.74
N ALA A 251 19.27 -1.24 -14.37
CA ALA A 251 19.88 -0.28 -15.29
C ALA A 251 21.11 -0.85 -16.03
N ASP A 252 21.82 -1.81 -15.42
CA ASP A 252 23.07 -2.38 -15.94
C ASP A 252 22.87 -3.67 -16.78
N GLN A 253 21.70 -4.31 -16.73
CA GLN A 253 21.40 -5.47 -17.58
C GLN A 253 21.23 -5.05 -19.06
N PRO A 254 21.98 -5.65 -20.01
CA PRO A 254 21.73 -5.44 -21.43
C PRO A 254 20.36 -6.01 -21.77
N SER A 255 19.40 -5.11 -22.03
CA SER A 255 18.03 -5.46 -22.40
C SER A 255 18.05 -6.40 -23.61
N GLU A 256 17.68 -7.67 -23.39
CA GLU A 256 17.16 -8.50 -24.47
C GLU A 256 15.92 -7.78 -25.00
N ALA A 257 16.03 -7.27 -26.22
CA ALA A 257 14.97 -6.59 -26.92
C ALA A 257 13.75 -7.52 -27.05
N VAL A 258 12.82 -7.41 -26.09
CA VAL A 258 11.41 -7.34 -26.47
C VAL A 258 11.35 -6.23 -27.50
N GLN A 259 10.89 -6.55 -28.70
CA GLN A 259 10.66 -5.54 -29.73
C GLN A 259 9.61 -4.57 -29.19
N ASP A 260 10.10 -3.54 -28.51
CA ASP A 260 9.43 -2.26 -28.37
C ASP A 260 9.13 -1.83 -29.80
N GLU A 261 7.84 -1.83 -30.14
CA GLU A 261 7.36 -0.94 -31.18
C GLU A 261 7.92 0.45 -30.84
N LYS A 262 8.80 0.92 -31.72
CA LYS A 262 9.45 2.22 -31.66
C LYS A 262 8.43 3.26 -31.16
N PRO A 263 8.63 3.89 -29.98
CA PRO A 263 7.70 4.93 -29.55
C PRO A 263 7.73 6.03 -30.61
N PRO A 264 6.58 6.53 -31.08
CA PRO A 264 6.55 7.63 -32.01
C PRO A 264 7.27 8.83 -31.38
N GLU A 265 7.93 9.63 -32.22
CA GLU A 265 8.85 10.74 -31.91
C GLU A 265 8.25 11.93 -31.11
N ASP A 266 7.20 11.73 -30.33
CA ASP A 266 6.65 12.70 -29.40
C ASP A 266 6.73 12.14 -27.97
N VAL A 267 7.74 12.56 -27.19
CA VAL A 267 7.75 12.35 -25.73
C VAL A 267 6.55 13.09 -25.14
N ARG A 268 5.42 12.41 -25.00
CA ARG A 268 4.30 12.92 -24.21
C ARG A 268 4.72 12.85 -22.75
N LEU A 269 4.91 14.01 -22.12
CA LEU A 269 4.94 14.12 -20.66
C LEU A 269 3.71 13.38 -20.11
N ALA A 270 3.92 12.48 -19.14
CA ALA A 270 2.82 11.78 -18.49
C ALA A 270 1.77 12.80 -18.01
N ALA A 271 0.48 12.52 -18.27
CA ALA A 271 -0.56 13.47 -17.94
C ALA A 271 -0.57 13.76 -16.42
N PRO A 272 -0.85 15.00 -16.00
CA PRO A 272 -0.92 15.34 -14.59
C PRO A 272 -1.96 14.50 -13.85
N LEU A 273 -1.62 14.09 -12.62
CA LEU A 273 -2.49 13.39 -11.68
C LEU A 273 -2.88 14.31 -10.54
N LEU A 274 -4.17 14.63 -10.46
CA LEU A 274 -4.76 15.44 -9.41
C LEU A 274 -5.52 14.55 -8.43
N CYS A 275 -5.18 14.61 -7.15
CA CYS A 275 -5.94 13.94 -6.09
C CYS A 275 -6.96 14.90 -5.48
N VAL A 276 -8.22 14.47 -5.38
CA VAL A 276 -9.25 15.19 -4.62
C VAL A 276 -9.51 14.44 -3.33
N TRP A 277 -8.98 15.00 -2.24
CA TRP A 277 -9.06 14.42 -0.91
C TRP A 277 -10.36 14.86 -0.23
N ASP A 278 -11.30 13.93 -0.07
CA ASP A 278 -12.62 14.17 0.52
C ASP A 278 -13.44 15.31 -0.08
N GLY A 279 -14.06 15.05 -1.23
CA GLY A 279 -15.00 16.00 -1.81
C GLY A 279 -15.38 15.65 -3.23
N PRO A 280 -16.04 14.50 -3.48
CA PRO A 280 -16.34 14.03 -4.84
C PRO A 280 -17.16 15.04 -5.63
N ALA A 281 -18.03 15.81 -4.98
CA ALA A 281 -18.78 16.91 -5.59
C ALA A 281 -17.85 17.99 -6.17
N CYS A 282 -16.91 18.50 -5.36
CA CYS A 282 -15.96 19.52 -5.81
C CYS A 282 -15.05 18.98 -6.93
N GLY A 283 -14.58 17.73 -6.81
CA GLY A 283 -13.75 17.07 -7.81
C GLY A 283 -14.47 16.86 -9.14
N CYS A 284 -15.72 16.39 -9.11
CA CYS A 284 -16.53 16.22 -10.33
C CYS A 284 -16.86 17.54 -11.02
N GLU A 285 -17.15 18.60 -10.25
CA GLU A 285 -17.34 19.94 -10.79
C GLU A 285 -16.06 20.49 -11.45
N LEU A 286 -14.90 20.32 -10.80
CA LEU A 286 -13.61 20.69 -11.36
C LEU A 286 -13.31 19.91 -12.64
N ALA A 287 -13.53 18.59 -12.64
CA ALA A 287 -13.35 17.74 -13.81
C ALA A 287 -14.23 18.19 -14.98
N ALA A 288 -15.52 18.46 -14.73
CA ALA A 288 -16.45 18.95 -15.74
C ALA A 288 -16.07 20.35 -16.27
N PHE A 289 -15.48 21.21 -15.43
CA PHE A 289 -14.94 22.49 -15.88
C PHE A 289 -13.74 22.29 -16.81
N LEU A 290 -12.78 21.43 -16.43
CA LEU A 290 -11.54 21.20 -17.17
C LEU A 290 -11.78 20.46 -18.50
N ALA A 291 -12.75 19.54 -18.54
CA ALA A 291 -13.14 18.75 -19.71
C ALA A 291 -13.55 19.60 -20.93
N LYS A 292 -13.87 20.89 -20.74
CA LYS A 292 -14.10 21.82 -21.85
C LYS A 292 -12.88 22.04 -22.76
N SER A 293 -11.68 21.77 -22.25
CA SER A 293 -10.42 22.09 -22.93
C SER A 293 -9.46 20.91 -23.09
N ARG A 294 -9.65 19.82 -22.35
CA ARG A 294 -8.75 18.66 -22.31
C ARG A 294 -9.52 17.37 -22.06
N ASP A 295 -8.94 16.24 -22.40
CA ASP A 295 -9.52 14.94 -22.10
C ASP A 295 -9.26 14.58 -20.64
N VAL A 296 -10.33 14.46 -19.85
CA VAL A 296 -10.26 14.19 -18.41
C VAL A 296 -10.77 12.79 -18.10
N LEU A 297 -10.02 12.05 -17.29
CA LEU A 297 -10.46 10.79 -16.70
C LEU A 297 -10.62 10.97 -15.19
N VAL A 298 -11.83 10.76 -14.68
CA VAL A 298 -12.10 10.67 -13.25
C VAL A 298 -12.04 9.21 -12.82
N ILE A 299 -11.32 8.90 -11.76
CA ILE A 299 -11.26 7.59 -11.12
C ILE A 299 -11.91 7.74 -9.75
N ASP A 300 -13.03 7.05 -9.52
CA ASP A 300 -13.72 7.07 -8.21
C ASP A 300 -13.16 5.97 -7.31
N ALA A 301 -12.13 6.31 -6.53
CA ALA A 301 -11.50 5.44 -5.55
C ALA A 301 -12.06 5.66 -4.12
N ASN A 302 -13.16 6.42 -3.96
CA ASN A 302 -13.84 6.60 -2.68
C ASN A 302 -14.81 5.44 -2.43
N LEU A 303 -14.26 4.28 -2.08
CA LEU A 303 -15.00 3.01 -1.99
C LEU A 303 -16.14 3.01 -0.95
N LEU A 304 -16.05 3.84 0.09
CA LEU A 304 -17.10 3.94 1.11
C LEU A 304 -18.34 4.69 0.62
N ASN A 305 -18.18 5.59 -0.35
CA ASN A 305 -19.24 6.48 -0.80
C ASN A 305 -19.01 6.95 -2.24
N PRO A 306 -18.98 6.03 -3.22
CA PRO A 306 -18.80 6.38 -4.62
C PRO A 306 -20.01 7.19 -5.09
N ARG A 307 -19.75 8.34 -5.71
CA ARG A 307 -20.80 9.30 -6.13
C ARG A 307 -20.53 9.92 -7.48
N ALA A 308 -19.37 9.65 -8.10
CA ALA A 308 -18.98 10.32 -9.33
C ALA A 308 -19.93 10.03 -10.49
N ASP A 309 -20.47 8.81 -10.56
CA ASP A 309 -21.47 8.38 -11.54
C ASP A 309 -22.74 9.25 -11.50
N LEU A 310 -23.27 9.50 -10.30
CA LEU A 310 -24.43 10.36 -10.05
C LEU A 310 -24.13 11.83 -10.39
N LEU A 311 -22.94 12.29 -10.05
CA LEU A 311 -22.52 13.69 -10.22
C LEU A 311 -22.26 14.04 -11.69
N LEU A 312 -21.67 13.10 -12.44
CA LEU A 312 -21.25 13.28 -13.83
C LEU A 312 -22.28 12.77 -14.86
N GLY A 313 -23.28 11.99 -14.42
CA GLY A 313 -24.41 11.60 -15.26
C GLY A 313 -24.06 10.57 -16.29
N VAL A 314 -23.57 9.42 -15.83
CA VAL A 314 -23.34 8.27 -16.72
C VAL A 314 -24.69 7.79 -17.29
N PRO A 315 -24.87 7.76 -18.63
CA PRO A 315 -26.13 7.34 -19.24
C PRO A 315 -26.38 5.83 -19.02
N GLY A 316 -27.41 5.51 -18.24
CA GLY A 316 -28.05 4.18 -18.23
C GLY A 316 -27.19 2.99 -17.81
N HIS A 317 -26.98 2.79 -16.50
CA HIS A 317 -27.27 1.50 -15.88
C HIS A 317 -27.79 1.71 -14.46
N VAL A 318 -29.11 1.54 -14.34
CA VAL A 318 -29.82 1.31 -13.09
C VAL A 318 -29.11 0.18 -12.34
N TYR A 319 -28.93 0.38 -11.03
CA TYR A 319 -28.68 -0.59 -9.97
C TYR A 319 -29.67 -1.78 -9.98
N ARG A 320 -29.83 -2.47 -11.12
CA ARG A 320 -30.55 -3.73 -11.22
C ARG A 320 -29.53 -4.82 -10.93
N VAL A 321 -29.63 -5.34 -9.71
CA VAL A 321 -29.42 -6.76 -9.41
C VAL A 321 -29.90 -7.59 -10.60
N ARG A 322 -28.97 -8.01 -11.47
CA ARG A 322 -29.14 -9.06 -12.48
C ARG A 322 -27.76 -9.43 -13.00
N THR A 323 -27.29 -10.57 -12.49
CA THR A 323 -26.59 -11.63 -13.22
C THR A 323 -25.29 -11.27 -13.95
N GLN A 324 -24.19 -11.84 -13.44
CA GLN A 324 -23.03 -12.42 -14.15
C GLN A 324 -22.61 -11.78 -15.49
N ASP A 325 -21.37 -11.29 -15.52
CA ASP A 325 -20.49 -11.17 -16.70
C ASP A 325 -20.46 -9.89 -17.55
N GLN A 326 -20.60 -8.70 -16.95
CA GLN A 326 -20.00 -7.49 -17.55
C GLN A 326 -19.25 -6.65 -16.50
N THR A 327 -17.98 -7.01 -16.28
CA THR A 327 -17.05 -6.28 -15.41
C THR A 327 -16.49 -5.07 -16.15
N CYS A 328 -17.14 -3.90 -16.05
CA CYS A 328 -16.56 -2.61 -16.44
C CYS A 328 -16.19 -1.79 -15.18
N GLY A 329 -15.39 -0.73 -15.33
CA GLY A 329 -15.06 0.16 -14.22
C GLY A 329 -13.78 -0.15 -13.44
N LEU A 330 -13.62 0.49 -12.27
CA LEU A 330 -12.38 0.44 -11.49
C LEU A 330 -12.03 -0.98 -11.03
N ALA A 331 -13.00 -1.74 -10.51
CA ALA A 331 -12.77 -3.13 -10.08
C ALA A 331 -12.27 -4.02 -11.23
N ALA A 332 -12.82 -3.84 -12.43
CA ALA A 332 -12.39 -4.57 -13.61
C ALA A 332 -10.98 -4.19 -14.05
N ALA A 333 -10.62 -2.90 -13.97
CA ALA A 333 -9.28 -2.42 -14.28
C ALA A 333 -8.24 -2.98 -13.31
N LEU A 334 -8.56 -2.99 -12.01
CA LEU A 334 -7.71 -3.56 -10.97
C LEU A 334 -7.53 -5.08 -11.16
N LYS A 335 -8.63 -5.81 -11.45
CA LYS A 335 -8.56 -7.25 -11.75
C LYS A 335 -7.77 -7.54 -13.02
N ALA A 336 -7.96 -6.76 -14.09
CA ALA A 336 -7.19 -6.88 -15.33
C ALA A 336 -5.70 -6.67 -15.06
N GLN A 337 -5.35 -5.72 -14.19
CA GLN A 337 -3.97 -5.49 -13.78
C GLN A 337 -3.38 -6.65 -12.99
N GLN A 338 -4.12 -7.20 -12.02
CA GLN A 338 -3.67 -8.39 -11.27
C GLN A 338 -3.44 -9.61 -12.17
N GLN A 339 -4.14 -9.68 -13.30
CA GLN A 339 -3.99 -10.73 -14.31
C GLN A 339 -2.89 -10.42 -15.35
N GLY A 340 -2.21 -9.28 -15.25
CA GLY A 340 -1.20 -8.83 -16.23
C GLY A 340 -1.78 -8.45 -17.60
N ARG A 341 -3.07 -8.14 -17.66
CA ARG A 341 -3.83 -7.85 -18.91
C ARG A 341 -4.19 -6.37 -19.07
N LEU A 342 -3.80 -5.52 -18.12
CA LEU A 342 -4.07 -4.09 -18.21
C LEU A 342 -3.17 -3.47 -19.26
N THR A 343 -3.78 -2.96 -20.33
CA THR A 343 -3.13 -2.17 -21.36
C THR A 343 -3.84 -0.81 -21.47
N PRO A 344 -3.25 0.20 -22.12
CA PRO A 344 -3.94 1.45 -22.43
C PRO A 344 -5.27 1.25 -23.17
N GLN A 345 -5.34 0.28 -24.09
CA GLN A 345 -6.56 -0.05 -24.83
C GLN A 345 -7.60 -0.71 -23.91
N THR A 346 -7.18 -1.69 -23.10
CA THR A 346 -8.06 -2.34 -22.12
C THR A 346 -8.62 -1.30 -21.16
N LEU A 347 -7.79 -0.41 -20.62
CA LEU A 347 -8.23 0.63 -19.69
C LEU A 347 -9.27 1.55 -20.34
N ARG A 348 -9.04 2.02 -21.57
CA ARG A 348 -10.03 2.82 -22.32
C ARG A 348 -11.37 2.10 -22.45
N SER A 349 -11.36 0.80 -22.75
CA SER A 349 -12.59 0.01 -22.88
C SER A 349 -13.35 -0.18 -21.56
N LEU A 350 -12.68 -0.04 -20.42
CA LEU A 350 -13.26 -0.16 -19.08
C LEU A 350 -13.81 1.17 -18.53
N THR A 351 -13.51 2.30 -19.19
CA THR A 351 -14.04 3.61 -18.81
C THR A 351 -15.46 3.84 -19.35
N GLN A 352 -16.25 4.61 -18.62
CA GLN A 352 -17.62 4.98 -18.94
C GLN A 352 -17.68 6.42 -19.47
N GLU A 353 -18.54 6.64 -20.45
CA GLU A 353 -18.86 7.99 -20.91
C GLU A 353 -19.78 8.70 -19.92
N THR A 354 -19.59 10.01 -19.76
CA THR A 354 -20.41 10.84 -18.87
C THR A 354 -21.29 11.79 -19.67
N ALA A 355 -22.21 12.49 -19.01
CA ALA A 355 -23.00 13.55 -19.66
C ALA A 355 -22.15 14.76 -20.10
N VAL A 356 -20.87 14.82 -19.71
CA VAL A 356 -19.94 15.89 -20.09
C VAL A 356 -19.01 15.38 -21.19
N SER A 357 -18.97 16.09 -22.32
CA SER A 357 -18.05 15.78 -23.42
C SER A 357 -16.59 15.83 -22.94
N ARG A 358 -15.75 14.90 -23.44
CA ARG A 358 -14.32 14.74 -23.08
C ARG A 358 -14.05 14.41 -21.61
N LEU A 359 -15.09 13.99 -20.87
CA LEU A 359 -14.98 13.50 -19.51
C LEU A 359 -15.42 12.06 -19.44
N ARG A 360 -14.48 11.18 -19.04
CA ARG A 360 -14.73 9.77 -18.80
C ARG A 360 -14.63 9.45 -17.32
N LEU A 361 -15.32 8.38 -16.92
CA LEU A 361 -15.36 7.91 -15.55
C LEU A 361 -14.91 6.45 -15.46
N LEU A 362 -14.00 6.17 -14.53
CA LEU A 362 -13.69 4.83 -14.07
C LEU A 362 -14.25 4.68 -12.66
N SER A 363 -15.53 4.30 -12.58
CA SER A 363 -16.26 4.05 -11.32
C SER A 363 -16.54 2.55 -11.18
N GLY A 364 -16.78 2.05 -9.96
CA GLY A 364 -17.14 0.65 -9.71
C GLY A 364 -18.44 0.54 -8.91
N THR A 365 -19.29 -0.43 -9.27
CA THR A 365 -20.31 -0.98 -8.37
C THR A 365 -19.68 -2.10 -7.57
N VAL A 366 -19.35 -1.90 -6.29
CA VAL A 366 -18.52 -2.90 -5.60
C VAL A 366 -18.96 -3.11 -4.15
N LYS A 367 -18.92 -4.37 -3.71
CA LYS A 367 -19.01 -4.74 -2.30
C LYS A 367 -17.63 -4.52 -1.68
N LEU A 368 -17.59 -3.96 -0.48
CA LEU A 368 -16.33 -3.74 0.26
C LEU A 368 -15.45 -5.00 0.36
N GLU A 369 -16.08 -6.18 0.42
CA GLU A 369 -15.47 -7.51 0.45
C GLU A 369 -14.54 -7.80 -0.74
N ASP A 370 -14.83 -7.24 -1.93
CA ASP A 370 -14.03 -7.52 -3.14
C ASP A 370 -12.66 -6.81 -3.11
N TYR A 371 -12.51 -5.76 -2.28
CA TYR A 371 -11.31 -4.93 -2.21
C TYR A 371 -10.29 -5.36 -1.16
N GLU A 372 -10.67 -6.19 -0.18
CA GLU A 372 -9.71 -6.78 0.78
C GLU A 372 -8.63 -7.61 0.06
N TYR A 373 -8.93 -8.06 -1.17
CA TYR A 373 -8.05 -8.90 -1.99
C TYR A 373 -7.34 -8.13 -3.12
N VAL A 374 -7.51 -6.80 -3.22
CA VAL A 374 -6.91 -5.99 -4.30
C VAL A 374 -5.63 -5.30 -3.85
N HIS A 375 -4.52 -5.60 -4.54
CA HIS A 375 -3.21 -4.98 -4.28
C HIS A 375 -3.19 -3.49 -4.55
N LEU A 376 -2.48 -2.75 -3.69
CA LEU A 376 -2.20 -1.32 -3.89
C LEU A 376 -1.42 -1.05 -5.19
N ASP A 377 -0.51 -1.95 -5.57
CA ASP A 377 0.22 -1.85 -6.84
C ASP A 377 -0.71 -1.92 -8.05
N SER A 378 -1.87 -2.56 -7.91
CA SER A 378 -2.87 -2.58 -8.98
C SER A 378 -3.47 -1.21 -9.19
N LEU A 379 -3.80 -0.49 -8.11
CA LEU A 379 -4.27 0.90 -8.21
C LEU A 379 -3.15 1.80 -8.76
N HIS A 380 -1.92 1.65 -8.27
CA HIS A 380 -0.78 2.42 -8.76
C HIS A 380 -0.60 2.27 -10.28
N GLN A 381 -0.66 1.05 -10.79
CA GLN A 381 -0.53 0.82 -12.23
C GLN A 381 -1.75 1.31 -13.02
N VAL A 382 -2.97 1.22 -12.46
CA VAL A 382 -4.16 1.82 -13.06
C VAL A 382 -4.00 3.34 -13.18
N LEU A 383 -3.48 4.02 -12.16
CA LEU A 383 -3.20 5.46 -12.19
C LEU A 383 -2.15 5.80 -13.26
N LYS A 384 -1.04 5.05 -13.33
CA LYS A 384 -0.01 5.23 -14.37
C LYS A 384 -0.58 5.02 -15.78
N MET A 385 -1.35 3.96 -15.99
CA MET A 385 -1.98 3.69 -17.29
C MET A 385 -3.00 4.76 -17.64
N ALA A 386 -3.73 5.31 -16.66
CA ALA A 386 -4.63 6.43 -16.85
C ALA A 386 -3.88 7.65 -17.39
N GLN A 387 -2.70 7.98 -16.86
CA GLN A 387 -1.87 9.10 -17.32
C GLN A 387 -1.37 8.96 -18.76
N LEU A 388 -1.39 7.75 -19.34
CA LEU A 388 -1.02 7.49 -20.73
C LEU A 388 -2.20 7.65 -21.71
N VAL A 389 -3.44 7.56 -21.23
CA VAL A 389 -4.64 7.50 -22.10
C VAL A 389 -5.47 8.77 -22.13
N THR A 390 -5.15 9.75 -21.28
CA THR A 390 -5.92 10.99 -21.10
C THR A 390 -4.97 12.18 -20.92
N ASP A 391 -5.48 13.41 -21.01
CA ASP A 391 -4.68 14.63 -20.82
C ASP A 391 -4.60 15.09 -19.34
N LEU A 392 -5.52 14.63 -18.49
CA LEU A 392 -5.55 14.88 -17.05
C LEU A 392 -6.28 13.74 -16.32
N VAL A 393 -5.68 13.23 -15.25
CA VAL A 393 -6.30 12.24 -14.36
C VAL A 393 -6.74 12.93 -13.08
N LEU A 394 -8.01 12.74 -12.69
CA LEU A 394 -8.53 13.08 -11.36
C LEU A 394 -8.84 11.81 -10.60
N VAL A 395 -8.19 11.59 -9.46
CA VAL A 395 -8.56 10.51 -8.53
C VAL A 395 -9.34 11.08 -7.35
N LEU A 396 -10.51 10.53 -7.08
CA LEU A 396 -11.35 10.88 -5.93
C LEU A 396 -11.10 9.88 -4.82
N VAL A 397 -10.73 10.36 -3.63
CA VAL A 397 -10.45 9.49 -2.48
C VAL A 397 -11.26 9.88 -1.26
N ASN A 398 -11.24 9.01 -0.27
CA ASN A 398 -11.94 9.19 0.99
C ASN A 398 -11.22 10.20 1.91
N ARG A 399 -11.90 10.68 2.94
CA ARG A 399 -11.30 11.49 4.01
C ARG A 399 -10.22 10.74 4.77
N THR A 400 -10.47 9.47 5.07
CA THR A 400 -9.70 8.72 6.05
C THR A 400 -8.28 8.42 5.59
N ILE A 401 -7.27 8.91 6.32
CA ILE A 401 -5.84 8.63 6.08
C ILE A 401 -5.38 7.24 6.54
N PHE A 402 -6.31 6.41 6.99
CA PHE A 402 -6.08 4.98 7.25
C PHE A 402 -6.50 4.10 6.06
N ASP A 403 -7.15 4.70 5.05
CA ASP A 403 -7.49 4.02 3.82
C ASP A 403 -6.26 4.02 2.89
N ALA A 404 -5.80 2.82 2.51
CA ALA A 404 -4.56 2.67 1.78
C ALA A 404 -4.62 3.27 0.36
N TYR A 405 -5.81 3.32 -0.27
CA TYR A 405 -6.02 3.95 -1.58
C TYR A 405 -5.90 5.47 -1.48
N THR A 406 -6.44 6.04 -0.41
CA THR A 406 -6.30 7.45 -0.05
C THR A 406 -4.83 7.80 0.15
N CYS A 407 -4.09 7.03 0.95
CA CYS A 407 -2.66 7.24 1.14
C CYS A 407 -1.86 7.15 -0.17
N LEU A 408 -2.11 6.12 -0.99
CA LEU A 408 -1.44 5.97 -2.27
C LEU A 408 -1.71 7.17 -3.20
N ALA A 409 -2.96 7.59 -3.33
CA ALA A 409 -3.33 8.73 -4.17
C ALA A 409 -2.69 10.05 -3.70
N LEU A 410 -2.67 10.29 -2.39
CA LEU A 410 -2.02 11.47 -1.81
C LEU A 410 -0.51 11.49 -2.07
N MET A 411 0.16 10.34 -2.01
CA MET A 411 1.61 10.25 -2.23
C MET A 411 2.00 10.29 -3.71
N THR A 412 1.11 9.85 -4.60
CA THR A 412 1.39 9.76 -6.05
C THR A 412 0.97 10.99 -6.84
N ALA A 413 0.03 11.78 -6.32
CA ALA A 413 -0.49 12.94 -7.04
C ALA A 413 0.54 14.08 -7.18
N ASP A 414 0.47 14.76 -8.33
CA ASP A 414 1.23 15.98 -8.60
C ASP A 414 0.69 17.15 -7.79
N GLN A 415 -0.64 17.20 -7.62
CA GLN A 415 -1.35 18.23 -6.88
C GLN A 415 -2.50 17.59 -6.08
N ILE A 416 -2.81 18.15 -4.92
CA ILE A 416 -3.85 17.67 -4.00
C ILE A 416 -4.83 18.80 -3.73
N VAL A 417 -6.07 18.59 -4.13
CA VAL A 417 -7.18 19.48 -3.80
C VAL A 417 -7.90 18.93 -2.58
N LEU A 418 -8.02 19.75 -1.54
CA LEU A 418 -8.70 19.42 -0.30
C LEU A 418 -9.92 20.33 -0.12
N PRO A 419 -11.10 19.92 -0.60
CA PRO A 419 -12.35 20.64 -0.37
C PRO A 419 -12.78 20.53 1.09
N LEU A 420 -13.16 21.63 1.71
CA LEU A 420 -13.64 21.63 3.09
C LEU A 420 -14.65 22.73 3.35
N LYS A 421 -15.50 22.49 4.36
CA LYS A 421 -16.42 23.49 4.86
C LYS A 421 -15.67 24.53 5.68
N ALA A 422 -15.94 25.79 5.41
CA ALA A 422 -15.22 26.92 5.97
C ALA A 422 -15.66 27.26 7.42
N ASP A 423 -15.55 26.28 8.31
CA ASP A 423 -15.80 26.40 9.74
C ASP A 423 -14.64 25.84 10.59
N LEU A 424 -14.51 26.35 11.82
CA LEU A 424 -13.39 26.02 12.71
C LEU A 424 -13.30 24.52 13.07
N GLY A 425 -14.44 23.82 13.14
CA GLY A 425 -14.46 22.41 13.51
C GLY A 425 -13.80 21.56 12.42
N THR A 426 -14.21 21.79 11.17
CA THR A 426 -13.65 21.12 10.00
C THR A 426 -12.15 21.39 9.87
N PHE A 427 -11.72 22.65 10.04
CA PHE A 427 -10.29 23.00 10.01
C PHE A 427 -9.46 22.28 11.07
N ARG A 428 -9.94 22.19 12.31
CA ARG A 428 -9.23 21.48 13.39
C ARG A 428 -9.10 19.98 13.13
N GLU A 429 -10.09 19.37 12.50
CA GLU A 429 -10.02 17.96 12.11
C GLU A 429 -9.02 17.75 10.99
N VAL A 430 -9.16 18.52 9.91
CA VAL A 430 -8.32 18.43 8.72
C VAL A 430 -6.86 18.75 9.02
N ASN A 431 -6.56 19.82 9.75
CA ASN A 431 -5.17 20.19 10.04
C ASN A 431 -4.48 19.11 10.88
N ARG A 432 -5.17 18.45 11.82
CA ARG A 432 -4.59 17.29 12.53
C ARG A 432 -4.21 16.14 11.60
N MET A 433 -5.01 15.90 10.55
CA MET A 433 -4.72 14.87 9.55
C MET A 433 -3.57 15.28 8.64
N VAL A 434 -3.51 16.54 8.23
CA VAL A 434 -2.42 17.12 7.44
C VAL A 434 -1.11 17.08 8.22
N ASP A 435 -1.10 17.52 9.49
CA ASP A 435 0.06 17.47 10.38
C ASP A 435 0.59 16.05 10.54
N PHE A 436 -0.32 15.07 10.68
CA PHE A 436 0.04 13.66 10.72
C PHE A 436 0.71 13.21 9.41
N LEU A 437 0.15 13.57 8.25
CA LEU A 437 0.71 13.21 6.95
C LEU A 437 2.06 13.89 6.69
N ILE A 438 2.26 15.14 7.12
CA ILE A 438 3.55 15.83 7.04
C ILE A 438 4.56 15.10 7.92
N SER A 439 4.21 14.86 9.19
CA SER A 439 5.13 14.30 10.18
C SER A 439 5.51 12.85 9.90
N ARG A 440 4.56 12.03 9.43
CA ARG A 440 4.77 10.59 9.23
C ARG A 440 5.06 10.20 7.79
N HIS A 441 4.48 10.91 6.83
CA HIS A 441 4.53 10.56 5.41
C HIS A 441 5.24 11.62 4.54
N HIS A 442 5.83 12.65 5.16
CA HIS A 442 6.58 13.71 4.46
C HIS A 442 5.76 14.35 3.33
N LEU A 443 4.45 14.55 3.57
CA LEU A 443 3.56 15.15 2.59
C LEU A 443 4.08 16.55 2.18
N PRO A 444 4.36 16.79 0.89
CA PRO A 444 4.82 18.09 0.41
C PRO A 444 3.66 19.10 0.43
N LEU A 445 3.74 20.10 1.33
CA LEU A 445 2.72 21.14 1.51
C LEU A 445 2.50 21.99 0.26
N ASP A 446 3.52 22.19 -0.57
CA ASP A 446 3.44 22.93 -1.83
C ASP A 446 2.47 22.31 -2.84
N ARG A 447 2.16 21.02 -2.70
CA ARG A 447 1.16 20.32 -3.52
C ARG A 447 -0.25 20.41 -2.96
N LEU A 448 -0.43 20.90 -1.73
CA LEU A 448 -1.70 20.91 -1.03
C LEU A 448 -2.46 22.22 -1.26
N HIS A 449 -3.69 22.10 -1.76
CA HIS A 449 -4.56 23.21 -2.10
C HIS A 449 -5.89 23.11 -1.34
N TYR A 450 -6.03 23.93 -0.30
CA TYR A 450 -7.28 24.04 0.46
C TYR A 450 -8.34 24.76 -0.39
N VAL A 451 -9.55 24.21 -0.46
CA VAL A 451 -10.66 24.80 -1.20
C VAL A 451 -11.89 24.92 -0.31
N ALA A 452 -12.35 26.14 -0.08
CA ALA A 452 -13.60 26.37 0.64
C ALA A 452 -14.78 25.90 -0.23
N PHE A 453 -15.45 24.82 0.18
CA PHE A 453 -16.51 24.20 -0.61
C PHE A 453 -17.55 23.47 0.27
N PRO A 454 -18.85 23.72 0.08
CA PRO A 454 -19.43 24.90 -0.56
C PRO A 454 -19.27 26.13 0.33
N TYR A 455 -18.87 27.27 -0.23
CA TYR A 455 -18.63 28.51 0.52
C TYR A 455 -19.85 29.44 0.54
N ASP A 456 -20.20 29.95 1.71
CA ASP A 456 -21.22 30.97 1.94
C ASP A 456 -20.64 32.15 2.71
N GLN A 457 -20.43 33.27 2.02
CA GLN A 457 -19.82 34.47 2.58
C GLN A 457 -20.54 35.03 3.82
N GLN A 458 -21.83 34.73 4.02
CA GLN A 458 -22.57 35.22 5.18
C GLN A 458 -22.44 34.33 6.42
N ARG A 459 -22.13 33.04 6.25
CA ARG A 459 -22.14 32.04 7.34
C ARG A 459 -20.76 31.48 7.65
N ASP A 460 -19.88 31.47 6.67
CA ASP A 460 -18.57 30.85 6.76
C ASP A 460 -17.49 31.84 7.21
N LEU A 461 -16.33 31.29 7.59
CA LEU A 461 -15.17 32.08 7.97
C LEU A 461 -14.74 33.04 6.85
N SER A 462 -14.20 34.18 7.27
CA SER A 462 -13.68 35.19 6.36
C SER A 462 -12.49 34.64 5.57
N GLY A 463 -12.27 35.15 4.35
CA GLY A 463 -11.16 34.71 3.51
C GLY A 463 -9.78 34.90 4.16
N SER A 464 -9.59 35.95 4.96
CA SER A 464 -8.34 36.20 5.70
C SER A 464 -8.13 35.19 6.82
N THR A 465 -9.18 34.90 7.60
CA THR A 465 -9.12 33.87 8.65
C THR A 465 -8.82 32.50 8.06
N MET A 466 -9.45 32.16 6.94
CA MET A 466 -9.17 30.89 6.27
C MET A 466 -7.75 30.82 5.73
N ALA A 467 -7.22 31.90 5.14
CA ALA A 467 -5.85 31.93 4.63
C ALA A 467 -4.83 31.68 5.75
N GLU A 468 -5.05 32.27 6.93
CA GLU A 468 -4.25 32.02 8.13
C GLU A 468 -4.33 30.56 8.58
N LEU A 469 -5.53 30.00 8.68
CA LEU A 469 -5.74 28.59 9.07
C LEU A 469 -5.18 27.56 8.08
N CYS A 470 -5.00 27.96 6.82
CA CYS A 470 -4.40 27.12 5.78
C CYS A 470 -2.90 27.40 5.60
N GLU A 471 -2.27 28.22 6.45
CA GLU A 471 -0.87 28.63 6.29
C GLU A 471 -0.56 29.21 4.89
N ASN A 472 -1.50 29.99 4.34
CA ASN A 472 -1.49 30.55 2.99
C ASN A 472 -1.68 29.55 1.81
N HIS A 473 -2.03 28.29 2.08
CA HIS A 473 -2.37 27.29 1.05
C HIS A 473 -3.85 27.33 0.59
N LEU A 474 -4.63 28.34 1.00
CA LEU A 474 -6.01 28.53 0.55
C LEU A 474 -6.06 28.94 -0.93
N SER A 475 -6.50 28.01 -1.78
CA SER A 475 -6.43 28.13 -3.23
C SER A 475 -7.71 28.66 -3.87
N ALA A 476 -8.89 28.30 -3.35
CA ALA A 476 -10.14 28.81 -3.89
C ALA A 476 -11.26 28.84 -2.87
N ARG A 477 -12.29 29.63 -3.20
CA ARG A 477 -13.59 29.64 -2.51
C ARG A 477 -14.66 29.43 -3.55
N ILE A 478 -15.30 28.27 -3.52
CA ILE A 478 -16.31 27.89 -4.49
C ILE A 478 -17.68 28.05 -3.83
N SER A 479 -18.48 28.99 -4.33
CA SER A 479 -19.72 29.37 -3.71
C SER A 479 -20.75 28.24 -3.68
N ALA A 480 -21.56 28.22 -2.62
CA ALA A 480 -22.79 27.44 -2.57
C ALA A 480 -23.71 27.79 -3.75
N CYS A 481 -24.36 26.78 -4.35
CA CYS A 481 -25.29 26.95 -5.45
C CYS A 481 -26.55 26.11 -5.20
N ALA A 482 -27.74 26.70 -5.40
CA ALA A 482 -29.02 26.00 -5.24
C ALA A 482 -29.18 24.78 -6.18
N LYS A 483 -28.48 24.76 -7.32
CA LYS A 483 -28.46 23.59 -8.22
C LYS A 483 -27.77 22.37 -7.58
N ARG A 484 -26.84 22.60 -6.64
CA ARG A 484 -26.10 21.54 -5.93
C ARG A 484 -27.02 20.77 -4.96
N THR A 485 -28.03 21.44 -4.39
CA THR A 485 -29.04 20.83 -3.51
C THR A 485 -30.20 20.17 -4.26
N ALA A 486 -30.44 20.54 -5.53
CA ALA A 486 -31.50 19.96 -6.37
C ALA A 486 -31.15 18.56 -6.94
N SER A 487 -29.94 18.07 -6.73
CA SER A 487 -29.44 16.83 -7.33
C SER A 487 -29.59 15.64 -6.41
N ARG A 488 -30.71 14.91 -6.49
CA ARG A 488 -30.77 13.55 -5.91
C ARG A 488 -31.38 12.46 -6.79
N ARG A 489 -31.96 12.72 -7.97
CA ARG A 489 -32.50 11.62 -8.80
C ARG A 489 -32.39 11.76 -10.33
N THR A 490 -32.12 12.91 -10.93
CA THR A 490 -32.28 13.07 -12.40
C THR A 490 -31.32 14.04 -13.12
N HIS A 491 -30.44 14.76 -12.43
CA HIS A 491 -29.57 15.76 -13.06
C HIS A 491 -28.09 15.60 -12.69
N PRO A 492 -27.20 15.36 -13.65
CA PRO A 492 -25.76 15.43 -13.41
C PRO A 492 -25.32 16.87 -13.27
N TYR A 493 -25.44 17.42 -12.07
CA TYR A 493 -25.32 18.87 -11.91
C TYR A 493 -23.92 19.38 -12.25
N ALA A 494 -22.87 18.55 -12.11
CA ALA A 494 -21.50 18.91 -12.50
C ALA A 494 -21.44 19.29 -14.01
N ALA A 495 -22.32 18.74 -14.84
CA ALA A 495 -22.47 19.12 -16.25
C ALA A 495 -23.10 20.51 -16.47
N SER A 496 -23.67 21.13 -15.43
CA SER A 496 -24.52 22.33 -15.52
C SER A 496 -24.12 23.45 -14.54
N LEU A 497 -22.81 23.61 -14.32
CA LEU A 497 -22.24 24.66 -13.48
C LEU A 497 -22.79 26.06 -13.82
N CYS A 498 -23.08 26.86 -12.79
CA CYS A 498 -23.45 28.26 -13.00
C CYS A 498 -22.21 29.11 -13.34
N GLU A 499 -22.42 30.28 -13.98
CA GLU A 499 -21.31 31.15 -14.40
C GLU A 499 -20.39 31.58 -13.25
N LYS A 500 -20.97 31.84 -12.07
CA LYS A 500 -20.19 32.17 -10.87
C LYS A 500 -19.21 31.05 -10.52
N ASN A 501 -19.68 29.80 -10.45
CA ASN A 501 -18.82 28.66 -10.15
C ASN A 501 -17.81 28.40 -11.28
N LYS A 502 -18.17 28.60 -12.56
CA LYS A 502 -17.20 28.49 -13.66
C LYS A 502 -16.02 29.46 -13.48
N SER A 503 -16.27 30.70 -13.07
CA SER A 503 -15.21 31.68 -12.79
C SER A 503 -14.37 31.29 -11.56
N GLU A 504 -15.00 30.76 -10.51
CA GLU A 504 -14.30 30.28 -9.31
C GLU A 504 -13.41 29.06 -9.60
N TYR A 505 -13.89 28.09 -10.39
CA TYR A 505 -13.09 26.95 -10.85
C TYR A 505 -12.00 27.35 -11.84
N GLY A 506 -12.21 28.39 -12.66
CA GLY A 506 -11.16 28.96 -13.50
C GLY A 506 -9.97 29.43 -12.66
N ARG A 507 -10.23 30.23 -11.61
CA ARG A 507 -9.18 30.68 -10.68
C ARG A 507 -8.49 29.53 -9.95
N LEU A 508 -9.23 28.48 -9.60
CA LEU A 508 -8.63 27.28 -9.01
C LEU A 508 -7.71 26.57 -10.02
N ALA A 509 -8.17 26.38 -11.26
CA ALA A 509 -7.38 25.75 -12.32
C ALA A 509 -6.10 26.54 -12.62
N ASP A 510 -6.16 27.87 -12.62
CA ASP A 510 -4.99 28.73 -12.78
C ASP A 510 -3.95 28.49 -11.67
N ARG A 511 -4.39 28.42 -10.41
CA ARG A 511 -3.49 28.15 -9.27
C ARG A 511 -2.90 26.74 -9.27
N LEU A 512 -3.64 25.78 -9.78
CA LEU A 512 -3.17 24.39 -9.94
C LEU A 512 -2.20 24.24 -11.13
N GLY A 513 -1.91 25.30 -11.89
CA GLY A 513 -1.12 25.21 -13.12
C GLY A 513 -1.84 24.45 -14.25
N LEU A 514 -3.16 24.32 -14.15
CA LEU A 514 -4.01 23.60 -15.11
C LEU A 514 -4.73 24.55 -16.08
N ALA A 515 -4.37 25.83 -16.11
CA ALA A 515 -4.88 26.76 -17.12
C ALA A 515 -4.33 26.46 -18.52
N ARG A 516 -5.04 26.94 -19.55
CA ARG A 516 -4.84 26.67 -20.99
C ARG A 516 -3.37 26.47 -21.41
N ILE A 517 -3.06 25.30 -21.99
CA ILE A 517 -2.11 25.25 -23.10
C ILE A 517 -2.80 25.99 -24.26
N PRO A 518 -2.19 27.00 -24.90
CA PRO A 518 -2.84 27.74 -25.97
C PRO A 518 -3.26 26.76 -27.08
N ALA A 519 -4.48 26.94 -27.59
CA ALA A 519 -4.85 26.35 -28.87
C ALA A 519 -3.79 26.79 -29.88
N LYS A 520 -3.13 25.84 -30.55
CA LYS A 520 -2.38 26.16 -31.77
C LYS A 520 -3.39 26.84 -32.69
N GLU A 521 -3.27 28.16 -32.83
CA GLU A 521 -3.87 28.91 -33.92
C GLU A 521 -3.32 28.33 -35.23
N GLY A 522 -4.21 28.26 -36.22
CA GLY A 522 -4.00 27.49 -37.43
C GLY A 522 -2.74 27.86 -38.22
N ALA A 523 -2.23 26.85 -38.91
CA ALA A 523 -1.54 26.96 -40.18
C ALA A 523 -2.10 25.88 -41.10
#